data_AF-A0A525CH86-F1
#
_entry.id   AF-A0A525CH86-F1
#
_cell.length_a   1.000
_cell.length_b   1.000
_cell.length_c   1.000
_cell.angle_alpha   90.00
_cell.angle_beta   90.00
_cell.angle_gamma   90.00
#
_symmetry.space_group_name_H-M   'P 1'
#
loop_
_entity.id
_entity.type
_entity.pdbx_description
1 polymer ?
#
loop_
_entity_poly.entity_id
_entity_poly.type
_entity_poly.pdbx_seq_one_letter_code
_entity_poly.pdbx_strand_id
1 'polypeptide(L)'
;MWAKVIMSQSDELISKNGDDALVFADDVLASDNAEVNENLAVKKHAAADDKWKVLVVDDDEIIHAVTKMVLADYQFEGRGLNMISAYSAKEAIEVLEKEEDVALILLDIIMETDDAGLRCAKQIREDLQNHNVRIIMRTGQPGQAPEHEVIVNYDINDYKAKTELTAQKLFTVVTSSLRSYKQIKSIEQNKRGLENIISASRNIFELNTFHVFAEGILKQLGTVLNIDQDFVYAKSSGFTAYQGDERQKYNIVASTGEFTGKENKPLEDVIQQPILEKLHDALDRKENIFTESTFTGYFESQREEHSLLYFQSQTPFTDIDRDLISIFATNVAIAFENLSLNNEIKDTQKELIYTLSEVVEGYSRETAVHINRVGAVSTLIGEKLGMSEQELEVLAIAAPMHDIGKIGTPDSILKKPGKLTDEEYEVMKKHAEYGWGIFKNSKREMMTAAGIIAHEHHEKWDGTGYPQGLKGDGIHIYGRIVALADVIDALISRRCYKEPWAFEDVIELIKSESGKHFDPKVVDAFLESIPEYMEILEQLPIES
;
A
#
# COMPACT_ATOMS: atom_id res chain seq x y z
N MET A 1 -3.82 10.68 33.48
CA MET A 1 -3.63 9.28 33.93
C MET A 1 -3.65 8.48 32.64
N TRP A 2 -2.55 8.37 31.88
CA TRP A 2 -1.35 7.58 32.13
C TRP A 2 -0.10 8.31 31.56
N ALA A 3 0.74 8.87 32.43
CA ALA A 3 2.02 9.51 32.06
C ALA A 3 2.99 9.42 33.25
N LYS A 4 3.17 8.20 33.79
CA LYS A 4 3.99 7.95 34.98
C LYS A 4 4.44 6.49 35.11
N VAL A 5 5.14 5.96 34.11
CA VAL A 5 5.84 4.65 34.24
C VAL A 5 7.23 4.62 33.56
N ILE A 6 7.63 5.59 32.72
CA ILE A 6 8.93 5.55 32.03
C ILE A 6 9.80 6.75 32.46
N MET A 7 10.17 6.80 33.75
CA MET A 7 11.26 7.64 34.26
C MET A 7 11.79 7.03 35.56
N SER A 8 12.53 5.93 35.45
CA SER A 8 13.49 5.51 36.48
C SER A 8 14.44 4.47 35.90
N GLN A 9 15.50 4.91 35.23
CA GLN A 9 16.81 4.23 35.12
C GLN A 9 17.68 5.01 34.12
N SER A 10 18.21 6.15 34.54
CA SER A 10 19.31 6.84 33.87
C SER A 10 19.88 7.90 34.81
N ASP A 11 20.45 7.45 35.93
CA ASP A 11 21.24 8.30 36.82
C ASP A 11 22.25 7.40 37.56
N GLU A 12 23.32 7.05 36.87
CA GLU A 12 24.61 6.74 37.49
C GLU A 12 25.72 6.82 36.43
N LEU A 13 26.85 7.43 36.82
CA LEU A 13 28.10 7.63 36.06
C LEU A 13 28.26 8.95 35.27
N ILE A 14 28.17 10.08 35.99
CA ILE A 14 29.07 11.21 35.75
C ILE A 14 30.06 11.27 36.93
N SER A 15 31.31 10.85 36.71
CA SER A 15 32.50 11.64 37.02
C SER A 15 33.76 10.81 36.79
N LYS A 16 34.61 11.25 35.87
CA LYS A 16 36.03 11.56 36.12
C LYS A 16 36.78 11.83 34.82
N ASN A 17 37.44 12.98 34.82
CA ASN A 17 38.60 13.39 34.02
C ASN A 17 38.27 13.66 32.53
N GLY A 18 38.56 14.82 31.95
CA GLY A 18 39.61 15.80 32.21
C GLY A 18 40.30 16.04 30.87
N ASP A 19 40.32 17.30 30.42
CA ASP A 19 41.12 17.92 29.34
C ASP A 19 41.79 16.99 28.28
N ASP A 20 41.45 17.16 27.00
CA ASP A 20 42.41 17.71 26.01
C ASP A 20 41.90 17.68 24.56
N ALA A 21 42.11 18.81 23.91
CA ALA A 21 42.51 19.07 22.51
C ALA A 21 41.86 18.27 21.35
N LEU A 22 41.09 19.03 20.54
CA LEU A 22 40.95 18.85 19.09
C LEU A 22 42.34 18.94 18.42
N VAL A 23 42.77 17.86 17.77
CA VAL A 23 43.91 17.86 16.83
C VAL A 23 43.53 17.05 15.59
N PHE A 24 43.57 17.73 14.44
CA PHE A 24 43.59 17.14 13.10
C PHE A 24 44.91 16.38 12.87
N ALA A 25 44.86 15.23 12.21
CA ALA A 25 46.04 14.58 11.65
C ALA A 25 45.76 14.12 10.22
N ASP A 26 46.36 14.84 9.28
CA ASP A 26 46.71 14.36 7.95
C ASP A 26 47.82 13.29 8.02
N ASP A 27 47.84 12.47 6.96
CA ASP A 27 48.95 11.69 6.42
C ASP A 27 49.52 10.47 7.17
N VAL A 28 49.25 9.28 6.62
CA VAL A 28 50.26 8.22 6.43
C VAL A 28 50.10 7.55 5.04
N LEU A 29 50.93 8.02 4.11
CA LEU A 29 51.76 7.33 3.11
C LEU A 29 51.42 5.90 2.62
N ALA A 30 51.08 5.85 1.34
CA ALA A 30 51.65 5.07 0.23
C ALA A 30 52.59 3.85 0.47
N SER A 31 52.21 2.72 -0.13
CA SER A 31 53.00 1.79 -0.96
C SER A 31 52.00 0.75 -1.53
N ASP A 32 51.99 0.21 -2.75
CA ASP A 32 52.90 0.18 -3.88
C ASP A 32 52.09 -0.18 -5.15
N ASN A 33 52.61 0.25 -6.30
CA ASN A 33 52.06 0.06 -7.64
C ASN A 33 52.01 -1.41 -8.10
N ALA A 34 50.98 -1.77 -8.89
CA ALA A 34 51.13 -2.15 -10.31
C ALA A 34 49.81 -2.68 -10.92
N GLU A 35 49.60 -2.32 -12.19
CA GLU A 35 48.68 -2.93 -13.16
C GLU A 35 47.17 -2.71 -12.99
N VAL A 36 46.66 -1.57 -13.50
CA VAL A 36 45.51 -1.56 -14.43
C VAL A 36 45.65 -0.33 -15.33
N ASN A 37 46.06 -0.54 -16.58
CA ASN A 37 46.04 0.50 -17.61
C ASN A 37 45.42 -0.08 -18.88
N GLU A 38 44.12 -0.35 -18.83
CA GLU A 38 43.27 -0.63 -19.99
C GLU A 38 41.80 -0.53 -19.53
N ASN A 39 41.25 0.70 -19.54
CA ASN A 39 39.81 1.00 -19.70
C ASN A 39 39.54 2.51 -19.68
N LEU A 40 40.33 3.28 -20.45
CA LEU A 40 39.98 4.64 -20.87
C LEU A 40 39.21 4.56 -22.19
N ALA A 41 38.01 4.00 -22.14
CA ALA A 41 37.05 4.01 -23.24
C ALA A 41 35.60 4.03 -22.74
N VAL A 42 35.31 4.78 -21.67
CA VAL A 42 33.91 5.11 -21.31
C VAL A 42 33.55 6.43 -21.98
N LYS A 43 33.14 6.37 -23.25
CA LYS A 43 32.31 7.39 -23.89
C LYS A 43 31.55 6.79 -25.07
N LYS A 44 30.24 6.65 -24.89
CA LYS A 44 29.17 7.13 -25.77
C LYS A 44 27.94 6.29 -25.56
N HIS A 45 27.02 6.78 -24.73
CA HIS A 45 25.56 6.73 -24.92
C HIS A 45 24.97 7.84 -24.04
N ALA A 46 25.31 9.10 -24.34
CA ALA A 46 24.53 10.24 -23.90
C ALA A 46 23.72 10.68 -25.12
N ALA A 47 22.40 10.74 -24.95
CA ALA A 47 21.44 11.11 -25.98
C ALA A 47 21.85 12.45 -26.64
N ALA A 48 21.61 12.56 -27.94
CA ALA A 48 22.14 13.63 -28.80
C ALA A 48 21.62 15.05 -28.50
N ASP A 49 20.82 15.26 -27.43
CA ASP A 49 20.17 16.53 -27.11
C ASP A 49 20.36 17.01 -25.65
N ASP A 50 21.32 16.42 -24.94
CA ASP A 50 21.54 16.63 -23.50
C ASP A 50 22.44 17.86 -23.23
N LYS A 51 21.99 19.06 -23.64
CA LYS A 51 22.73 20.33 -23.47
C LYS A 51 21.98 21.33 -22.60
N TRP A 52 22.71 22.16 -21.86
CA TRP A 52 22.13 23.25 -21.07
C TRP A 52 21.62 24.36 -21.98
N LYS A 53 20.31 24.63 -21.96
CA LYS A 53 19.72 25.75 -22.71
C LYS A 53 20.04 27.07 -22.02
N VAL A 54 20.73 27.94 -22.74
CA VAL A 54 21.09 29.29 -22.28
C VAL A 54 20.52 30.29 -23.29
N LEU A 55 19.68 31.19 -22.82
CA LEU A 55 19.08 32.24 -23.64
C LEU A 55 19.94 33.51 -23.55
N VAL A 56 20.37 34.02 -24.70
CA VAL A 56 21.05 35.32 -24.81
C VAL A 56 20.04 36.31 -25.35
N VAL A 57 19.82 37.41 -24.62
CA VAL A 57 18.89 38.48 -24.98
C VAL A 57 19.66 39.78 -25.08
N ASP A 58 19.87 40.26 -26.30
CA ASP A 58 20.63 41.47 -26.63
C ASP A 58 20.21 41.92 -28.03
N ASP A 59 20.09 43.22 -28.29
CA ASP A 59 19.74 43.72 -29.63
C ASP A 59 20.98 43.76 -30.57
N ASP A 60 22.19 43.64 -30.03
CA ASP A 60 23.44 43.62 -30.79
C ASP A 60 23.89 42.20 -31.17
N GLU A 61 23.80 41.87 -32.46
CA GLU A 61 24.26 40.60 -33.04
C GLU A 61 25.73 40.25 -32.69
N ILE A 62 26.60 41.25 -32.51
CA ILE A 62 28.00 41.05 -32.16
C ILE A 62 28.10 40.42 -30.77
N ILE A 63 27.27 40.83 -29.81
CA ILE A 63 27.27 40.28 -28.46
C ILE A 63 26.90 38.80 -28.49
N HIS A 64 25.96 38.40 -29.34
CA HIS A 64 25.59 36.99 -29.52
C HIS A 64 26.76 36.18 -30.07
N ALA A 65 27.44 36.69 -31.10
CA ALA A 65 28.59 36.02 -31.71
C ALA A 65 29.75 35.87 -30.73
N VAL A 66 30.09 36.94 -29.99
CA VAL A 66 31.16 36.93 -28.98
C VAL A 66 30.82 35.98 -27.82
N THR A 67 29.59 36.02 -27.30
CA THR A 67 29.16 35.15 -26.21
C THR A 67 29.24 33.67 -26.62
N LYS A 68 28.77 33.34 -27.83
CA LYS A 68 28.88 31.97 -28.39
C LYS A 68 30.33 31.55 -28.59
N MET A 69 31.20 32.43 -29.08
CA MET A 69 32.62 32.13 -29.28
C MET A 69 33.34 31.84 -27.95
N VAL A 70 33.12 32.67 -26.93
CA VAL A 70 33.77 32.53 -25.61
C VAL A 70 33.36 31.25 -24.89
N LEU A 71 32.12 30.80 -25.09
CA LEU A 71 31.55 29.63 -24.42
C LEU A 71 31.48 28.38 -25.33
N ALA A 72 32.11 28.40 -26.51
CA ALA A 72 32.00 27.32 -27.49
C ALA A 72 32.48 25.97 -26.94
N ASP A 73 33.59 25.98 -26.18
CA ASP A 73 34.19 24.79 -25.55
C ASP A 73 33.75 24.60 -24.09
N TYR A 74 32.73 25.34 -23.64
CA TYR A 74 32.23 25.22 -22.27
C TYR A 74 31.62 23.84 -22.02
N GLN A 75 32.02 23.21 -20.92
CA GLN A 75 31.39 21.99 -20.42
C GLN A 75 31.17 22.08 -18.92
N PHE A 76 30.00 21.65 -18.48
CA PHE A 76 29.67 21.45 -17.08
C PHE A 76 29.03 20.07 -16.92
N GLU A 77 29.66 19.20 -16.12
CA GLU A 77 29.24 17.80 -15.91
C GLU A 77 29.10 17.01 -17.22
N GLY A 78 29.99 17.26 -18.18
CA GLY A 78 29.98 16.58 -19.48
C GLY A 78 28.91 17.08 -20.46
N ARG A 79 28.05 18.02 -20.04
CA ARG A 79 27.07 18.70 -20.89
C ARG A 79 27.65 20.01 -21.46
N GLY A 80 27.43 20.23 -22.75
CA GLY A 80 27.71 21.52 -23.40
C GLY A 80 26.54 22.50 -23.29
N LEU A 81 26.66 23.67 -23.92
CA LEU A 81 25.59 24.67 -23.98
C LEU A 81 24.82 24.58 -25.32
N ASN A 82 23.49 24.76 -25.23
CA ASN A 82 22.64 25.11 -26.36
C ASN A 82 22.27 26.59 -26.22
N MET A 83 22.84 27.44 -27.09
CA MET A 83 22.71 28.89 -27.01
C MET A 83 21.56 29.39 -27.88
N ILE A 84 20.44 29.76 -27.25
CA ILE A 84 19.27 30.35 -27.89
C ILE A 84 19.45 31.86 -27.93
N SER A 85 19.01 32.51 -29.00
CA SER A 85 19.16 33.96 -29.20
C SER A 85 17.80 34.60 -29.34
N ALA A 86 17.57 35.70 -28.61
CA ALA A 86 16.46 36.61 -28.77
C ALA A 86 17.02 38.03 -28.87
N TYR A 87 16.47 38.84 -29.78
CA TYR A 87 16.95 40.19 -30.08
C TYR A 87 16.08 41.29 -29.49
N SER A 88 15.06 40.90 -28.72
CA SER A 88 14.10 41.78 -28.08
C SER A 88 13.59 41.16 -26.77
N ALA A 89 13.09 42.01 -25.87
CA ALA A 89 12.39 41.54 -24.67
C ALA A 89 11.18 40.66 -25.06
N LYS A 90 10.48 41.03 -26.14
CA LYS A 90 9.34 40.27 -26.65
C LYS A 90 9.74 38.87 -27.14
N GLU A 91 10.79 38.76 -27.95
CA GLU A 91 11.29 37.47 -28.42
C GLU A 91 11.76 36.59 -27.26
N ALA A 92 12.36 37.17 -26.22
CA ALA A 92 12.79 36.42 -25.05
C ALA A 92 11.61 35.74 -24.35
N ILE A 93 10.49 36.46 -24.16
CA ILE A 93 9.27 35.90 -23.60
C ILE A 93 8.69 34.82 -24.52
N GLU A 94 8.61 35.06 -25.84
CA GLU A 94 8.12 34.06 -26.81
C GLU A 94 8.95 32.76 -26.81
N VAL A 95 10.26 32.85 -26.53
CA VAL A 95 11.12 31.67 -26.34
C VAL A 95 10.79 30.97 -25.02
N LEU A 96 10.66 31.69 -23.91
CA LEU A 96 10.41 31.12 -22.59
C LEU A 96 9.00 30.51 -22.45
N GLU A 97 8.04 30.97 -23.23
CA GLU A 97 6.71 30.34 -23.36
C GLU A 97 6.75 28.99 -24.09
N LYS A 98 7.75 28.77 -24.95
CA LYS A 98 7.91 27.52 -25.71
C LYS A 98 8.88 26.55 -25.05
N GLU A 99 9.88 27.07 -24.34
CA GLU A 99 11.01 26.33 -23.79
C GLU A 99 11.07 26.51 -22.26
N GLU A 100 10.39 25.63 -21.51
CA GLU A 100 10.29 25.73 -20.05
C GLU A 100 11.59 25.38 -19.30
N ASP A 101 12.53 24.71 -19.95
CA ASP A 101 13.77 24.17 -19.38
C ASP A 101 15.01 25.04 -19.61
N VAL A 102 14.83 26.29 -20.07
CA VAL A 102 15.93 27.28 -20.13
C VAL A 102 16.53 27.46 -18.74
N ALA A 103 17.83 27.16 -18.61
CA ALA A 103 18.53 27.16 -17.32
C ALA A 103 19.05 28.54 -16.92
N LEU A 104 19.51 29.32 -17.90
CA LEU A 104 20.15 30.61 -17.71
C LEU A 104 19.77 31.60 -18.81
N ILE A 105 19.53 32.86 -18.42
CA ILE A 105 19.31 33.99 -19.31
C ILE A 105 20.43 35.01 -19.11
N LEU A 106 21.10 35.38 -20.19
CA LEU A 106 22.04 36.51 -20.26
C LEU A 106 21.29 37.69 -20.88
N LEU A 107 20.78 38.58 -20.04
CA LEU A 107 19.81 39.62 -20.42
C LEU A 107 20.46 41.00 -20.45
N ASP A 108 20.41 41.71 -21.57
CA ASP A 108 20.80 43.12 -21.59
C ASP A 108 19.70 44.02 -21.00
N ILE A 109 20.11 45.10 -20.34
CA ILE A 109 19.19 46.05 -19.71
C ILE A 109 18.57 46.99 -20.74
N ILE A 110 19.40 47.55 -21.61
CA ILE A 110 19.03 48.57 -22.58
C ILE A 110 18.96 47.90 -23.95
N MET A 111 17.77 47.86 -24.54
CA MET A 111 17.53 47.32 -25.89
C MET A 111 16.60 48.26 -26.65
N GLU A 112 15.33 47.89 -26.83
CA GLU A 112 14.32 48.73 -27.51
C GLU A 112 13.95 49.97 -26.68
N THR A 113 14.08 49.86 -25.36
CA THR A 113 13.96 50.96 -24.39
C THR A 113 15.05 50.83 -23.31
N ASP A 114 15.31 51.92 -22.60
CA ASP A 114 16.32 51.98 -21.52
C ASP A 114 16.02 51.01 -20.35
N ASP A 115 14.77 50.56 -20.22
CA ASP A 115 14.29 49.66 -19.17
C ASP A 115 13.79 48.30 -19.70
N ALA A 116 14.03 47.97 -20.97
CA ALA A 116 13.48 46.78 -21.62
C ALA A 116 13.86 45.48 -20.89
N GLY A 117 15.13 45.31 -20.51
CA GLY A 117 15.60 44.15 -19.77
C GLY A 117 15.02 44.05 -18.36
N LEU A 118 14.84 45.19 -17.68
CA LEU A 118 14.20 45.23 -16.37
C LEU A 118 12.75 44.74 -16.44
N ARG A 119 12.00 45.24 -17.44
CA ARG A 119 10.60 44.81 -17.67
C ARG A 119 10.52 43.35 -18.07
N CYS A 120 11.45 42.86 -18.89
CA CYS A 120 11.55 41.45 -19.27
C CYS A 120 11.77 40.55 -18.04
N ALA A 121 12.74 40.88 -17.18
CA ALA A 121 12.99 40.11 -15.94
C ALA A 121 11.75 40.09 -15.03
N LYS A 122 11.07 41.24 -14.89
CA LYS A 122 9.82 41.34 -14.14
C LYS A 122 8.73 40.43 -14.73
N GLN A 123 8.53 40.46 -16.05
CA GLN A 123 7.55 39.63 -16.75
C GLN A 123 7.84 38.13 -16.60
N ILE A 124 9.12 37.71 -16.59
CA ILE A 124 9.51 36.32 -16.35
C ILE A 124 9.09 35.85 -14.95
N ARG A 125 9.22 36.71 -13.94
CA ARG A 125 8.91 36.38 -12.54
C ARG A 125 7.43 36.55 -12.20
N GLU A 126 6.78 37.59 -12.70
CA GLU A 126 5.39 37.91 -12.34
C GLU A 126 4.36 37.28 -13.29
N ASP A 127 4.60 37.28 -14.60
CA ASP A 127 3.62 36.80 -15.58
C ASP A 127 3.83 35.31 -15.88
N LEU A 128 5.08 34.92 -16.20
CA LEU A 128 5.42 33.51 -16.46
C LEU A 128 5.59 32.68 -15.18
N GLN A 129 5.67 33.33 -14.01
CA GLN A 129 5.91 32.68 -12.70
C GLN A 129 7.15 31.75 -12.70
N ASN A 130 8.11 31.99 -13.59
CA ASN A 130 9.30 31.16 -13.71
C ASN A 130 10.38 31.67 -12.76
N HIS A 131 10.28 31.29 -11.49
CA HIS A 131 11.30 31.59 -10.48
C HIS A 131 12.53 30.68 -10.55
N ASN A 132 12.54 29.69 -11.45
CA ASN A 132 13.57 28.67 -11.53
C ASN A 132 14.72 29.09 -12.45
N VAL A 133 14.44 29.70 -13.60
CA VAL A 133 15.48 30.16 -14.53
C VAL A 133 16.40 31.18 -13.87
N ARG A 134 17.71 31.04 -14.09
CA ARG A 134 18.67 32.03 -13.59
C ARG A 134 18.77 33.22 -14.54
N ILE A 135 18.81 34.43 -14.03
CA ILE A 135 18.92 35.65 -14.84
C ILE A 135 20.19 36.41 -14.44
N ILE A 136 21.09 36.60 -15.40
CA ILE A 136 22.25 37.48 -15.28
C ILE A 136 21.98 38.70 -16.15
N MET A 137 21.84 39.86 -15.51
CA MET A 137 21.74 41.12 -16.24
C MET A 137 23.11 41.63 -16.65
N ARG A 138 23.18 42.14 -17.88
CA ARG A 138 24.35 42.79 -18.48
C ARG A 138 23.99 44.21 -18.85
N THR A 139 24.95 45.14 -18.78
CA THR A 139 24.76 46.50 -19.32
C THR A 139 26.06 47.10 -19.81
N GLY A 140 26.01 47.85 -20.92
CA GLY A 140 27.13 48.68 -21.37
C GLY A 140 27.29 49.98 -20.58
N GLN A 141 26.27 50.41 -19.83
CA GLN A 141 26.22 51.69 -19.12
C GLN A 141 25.86 51.49 -17.64
N PRO A 142 26.85 51.27 -16.75
CA PRO A 142 26.60 51.26 -15.31
C PRO A 142 26.20 52.67 -14.83
N GLY A 143 25.03 52.82 -14.19
CA GLY A 143 24.66 54.09 -13.53
C GLY A 143 23.18 54.49 -13.48
N GLN A 144 22.26 53.80 -14.16
CA GLN A 144 20.83 54.18 -14.16
C GLN A 144 20.06 53.70 -12.90
N ALA A 145 20.49 52.60 -12.29
CA ALA A 145 19.96 52.11 -11.01
C ALA A 145 21.09 51.40 -10.22
N PRO A 146 21.11 51.49 -8.87
CA PRO A 146 22.08 50.77 -8.06
C PRO A 146 21.95 49.25 -8.24
N GLU A 147 23.07 48.55 -8.45
CA GLU A 147 23.11 47.09 -8.66
C GLU A 147 22.28 46.30 -7.63
N HIS A 148 22.41 46.65 -6.35
CA HIS A 148 21.69 45.98 -5.27
C HIS A 148 20.16 46.12 -5.37
N GLU A 149 19.65 47.26 -5.85
CA GLU A 149 18.21 47.48 -6.01
C GLU A 149 17.67 46.64 -7.17
N VAL A 150 18.43 46.53 -8.26
CA VAL A 150 18.03 45.72 -9.41
C VAL A 150 17.96 44.24 -9.04
N ILE A 151 18.96 43.75 -8.31
CA ILE A 151 19.00 42.35 -7.86
C ILE A 151 17.78 42.00 -7.01
N VAL A 152 17.45 42.85 -6.03
CA VAL A 152 16.36 42.59 -5.08
C VAL A 152 14.99 42.81 -5.72
N ASN A 153 14.78 43.92 -6.44
CA ASN A 153 13.45 44.30 -6.94
C ASN A 153 13.00 43.47 -8.16
N TYR A 154 13.94 42.88 -8.91
CA TYR A 154 13.63 42.11 -10.11
C TYR A 154 13.95 40.61 -9.97
N ASP A 155 14.33 40.15 -8.77
CA ASP A 155 14.61 38.74 -8.45
C ASP A 155 15.55 38.06 -9.48
N ILE A 156 16.68 38.74 -9.74
CA ILE A 156 17.74 38.26 -10.64
C ILE A 156 18.94 37.71 -9.84
N ASN A 157 19.80 36.95 -10.50
CA ASN A 157 20.89 36.22 -9.83
C ASN A 157 22.21 36.95 -9.84
N ASP A 158 22.48 37.76 -10.87
CA ASP A 158 23.69 38.57 -10.92
C ASP A 158 23.50 39.77 -11.86
N TYR A 159 24.29 40.81 -11.65
CA TYR A 159 24.31 42.02 -12.45
C TYR A 159 25.77 42.35 -12.77
N LYS A 160 26.10 42.54 -14.05
CA LYS A 160 27.48 42.78 -14.48
C LYS A 160 27.55 43.79 -15.60
N ALA A 161 28.52 44.70 -15.54
CA ALA A 161 28.83 45.54 -16.69
C ALA A 161 29.44 44.68 -17.82
N LYS A 162 29.09 44.96 -19.09
CA LYS A 162 29.62 44.26 -20.27
C LYS A 162 31.16 44.34 -20.32
N THR A 163 31.75 45.43 -19.83
CA THR A 163 33.20 45.64 -19.72
C THR A 163 33.87 44.79 -18.64
N GLU A 164 33.12 44.30 -17.66
CA GLU A 164 33.64 43.49 -16.56
C GLU A 164 33.57 41.99 -16.82
N LEU A 165 32.80 41.55 -17.82
CA LEU A 165 32.62 40.16 -18.21
C LEU A 165 33.77 39.66 -19.10
N THR A 166 34.94 39.46 -18.50
CA THR A 166 36.02 38.72 -19.15
C THR A 166 35.61 37.27 -19.40
N ALA A 167 36.26 36.57 -20.32
CA ALA A 167 35.99 35.16 -20.61
C ALA A 167 36.01 34.28 -19.34
N GLN A 168 36.98 34.50 -18.46
CA GLN A 168 37.09 33.77 -17.19
C GLN A 168 35.96 34.10 -16.22
N LYS A 169 35.53 35.36 -16.13
CA LYS A 169 34.40 35.74 -15.28
C LYS A 169 33.09 35.19 -15.83
N LEU A 170 32.87 35.27 -17.15
CA LEU A 170 31.70 34.69 -17.80
C LEU A 170 31.62 33.17 -17.54
N PHE A 171 32.75 32.45 -17.63
CA PHE A 171 32.82 31.04 -17.28
C PHE A 171 32.36 30.76 -15.83
N THR A 172 32.87 31.52 -14.86
CA THR A 172 32.54 31.33 -13.44
C THR A 172 31.06 31.63 -13.15
N VAL A 173 30.53 32.72 -13.70
CA VAL A 173 29.13 33.13 -13.46
C VAL A 173 28.15 32.14 -14.13
N VAL A 174 28.44 31.69 -15.36
CA VAL A 174 27.65 30.64 -16.03
C VAL A 174 27.68 29.35 -15.21
N THR A 175 28.84 28.92 -14.73
CA THR A 175 28.98 27.70 -13.91
C THR A 175 28.20 27.79 -12.60
N SER A 176 28.32 28.91 -11.89
CA SER A 176 27.58 29.13 -10.64
C SER A 176 26.07 29.13 -10.88
N SER A 177 25.61 29.75 -11.97
CA SER A 177 24.20 29.82 -12.33
C SER A 177 23.63 28.46 -12.73
N LEU A 178 24.30 27.71 -13.61
CA LEU A 178 23.86 26.38 -14.01
C LEU A 178 23.82 25.41 -12.82
N ARG A 179 24.81 25.49 -11.92
CA ARG A 179 24.80 24.71 -10.67
C ARG A 179 23.60 25.07 -9.79
N SER A 180 23.31 26.37 -9.61
CA SER A 180 22.16 26.83 -8.84
C SER A 180 20.83 26.36 -9.46
N TYR A 181 20.68 26.47 -10.78
CA TYR A 181 19.51 25.95 -11.50
C TYR A 181 19.30 24.45 -11.26
N LYS A 182 20.37 23.65 -11.41
CA LYS A 182 20.34 22.20 -11.15
C LYS A 182 19.88 21.89 -9.72
N GLN A 183 20.42 22.59 -8.72
CA GLN A 183 20.04 22.40 -7.32
C GLN A 183 18.56 22.71 -7.09
N ILE A 184 18.06 23.81 -7.65
CA ILE A 184 16.64 24.19 -7.54
C ILE A 184 15.74 23.14 -8.17
N LYS A 185 16.07 22.68 -9.38
CA LYS A 185 15.30 21.63 -10.06
C LYS A 185 15.30 20.31 -9.28
N SER A 186 16.44 19.93 -8.70
CA SER A 186 16.52 18.75 -7.82
C SER A 186 15.65 18.90 -6.57
N ILE A 187 15.64 20.06 -5.91
CA ILE A 187 14.78 20.34 -4.76
C ILE A 187 13.30 20.30 -5.14
N GLU A 188 12.94 20.87 -6.29
CA GLU A 188 11.55 20.87 -6.77
C GLU A 188 11.07 19.46 -7.11
N GLN A 189 11.92 18.64 -7.75
CA GLN A 189 11.64 17.23 -8.00
C GLN A 189 11.48 16.44 -6.69
N ASN A 190 12.39 16.62 -5.73
CA ASN A 190 12.29 15.98 -4.40
C ASN A 190 11.00 16.37 -3.69
N LYS A 191 10.63 17.66 -3.71
CA LYS A 191 9.40 18.15 -3.09
C LYS A 191 8.16 17.50 -3.73
N ARG A 192 8.08 17.49 -5.06
CA ARG A 192 6.97 16.84 -5.79
C ARG A 192 6.92 15.33 -5.52
N GLY A 193 8.08 14.65 -5.50
CA GLY A 193 8.19 13.24 -5.16
C GLY A 193 7.67 12.94 -3.75
N LEU A 194 8.02 13.76 -2.76
CA LEU A 194 7.51 13.65 -1.40
C LEU A 194 6.00 13.90 -1.30
N GLU A 195 5.48 14.90 -2.01
CA GLU A 195 4.03 15.18 -2.08
C GLU A 195 3.26 13.99 -2.68
N ASN A 196 3.83 13.35 -3.71
CA ASN A 196 3.30 12.12 -4.29
C ASN A 196 3.31 10.97 -3.27
N ILE A 197 4.42 10.77 -2.54
CA ILE A 197 4.51 9.75 -1.48
C ILE A 197 3.45 9.99 -0.39
N ILE A 198 3.30 11.23 0.10
CA ILE A 198 2.30 11.55 1.15
C ILE A 198 0.88 11.23 0.67
N SER A 199 0.57 11.58 -0.57
CA SER A 199 -0.75 11.31 -1.17
C SER A 199 -0.99 9.81 -1.38
N ALA A 200 0.04 9.11 -1.85
CA ALA A 200 0.07 7.67 -2.02
C ALA A 200 -0.15 6.90 -0.69
N SER A 201 0.55 7.30 0.37
CA SER A 201 0.45 6.66 1.68
C SER A 201 -0.95 6.69 2.27
N ARG A 202 -1.74 7.75 2.09
CA ARG A 202 -3.13 7.80 2.58
C ARG A 202 -3.99 6.68 1.99
N ASN A 203 -3.88 6.46 0.68
CA ASN A 203 -4.64 5.44 -0.03
C ASN A 203 -4.19 4.03 0.37
N ILE A 204 -2.91 3.83 0.70
CA ILE A 204 -2.39 2.52 1.15
C ILE A 204 -3.05 2.09 2.47
N PHE A 205 -3.23 3.01 3.42
CA PHE A 205 -3.75 2.68 4.75
C PHE A 205 -5.27 2.43 4.79
N GLU A 206 -6.01 2.72 3.72
CA GLU A 206 -7.45 2.45 3.61
C GLU A 206 -7.75 1.03 3.09
N LEU A 207 -6.72 0.27 2.72
CA LEU A 207 -6.87 -1.03 2.07
C LEU A 207 -6.96 -2.13 3.12
N ASN A 208 -8.03 -2.94 3.03
CA ASN A 208 -8.34 -3.95 4.05
C ASN A 208 -7.86 -5.37 3.68
N THR A 209 -7.28 -5.56 2.49
CA THR A 209 -6.78 -6.86 2.03
C THR A 209 -5.42 -6.72 1.35
N PHE A 210 -4.60 -7.77 1.46
CA PHE A 210 -3.27 -7.82 0.85
C PHE A 210 -3.30 -7.65 -0.68
N HIS A 211 -4.36 -8.11 -1.34
CA HIS A 211 -4.49 -8.00 -2.80
C HIS A 211 -4.59 -6.56 -3.27
N VAL A 212 -5.54 -5.80 -2.70
CA VAL A 212 -5.75 -4.40 -3.08
C VAL A 212 -4.53 -3.56 -2.66
N PHE A 213 -3.93 -3.89 -1.51
CA PHE A 213 -2.67 -3.28 -1.05
C PHE A 213 -1.54 -3.44 -2.06
N ALA A 214 -1.27 -4.68 -2.50
CA ALA A 214 -0.21 -5.00 -3.44
C ALA A 214 -0.37 -4.28 -4.79
N GLU A 215 -1.59 -4.19 -5.31
CA GLU A 215 -1.88 -3.46 -6.56
C GLU A 215 -1.69 -1.95 -6.38
N GLY A 216 -2.14 -1.41 -5.24
CA GLY A 216 -1.98 0.00 -4.87
C GLY A 216 -0.51 0.43 -4.84
N ILE A 217 0.37 -0.42 -4.28
CA ILE A 217 1.81 -0.16 -4.20
C ILE A 217 2.43 0.02 -5.59
N LEU A 218 2.19 -0.91 -6.51
CA LEU A 218 2.80 -0.87 -7.84
C LEU A 218 2.37 0.38 -8.63
N LYS A 219 1.09 0.73 -8.55
CA LYS A 219 0.54 1.94 -9.18
C LYS A 219 1.16 3.21 -8.59
N GLN A 220 1.31 3.25 -7.27
CA GLN A 220 1.86 4.41 -6.59
C GLN A 220 3.36 4.57 -6.81
N LEU A 221 4.13 3.47 -6.81
CA LEU A 221 5.56 3.49 -7.10
C LEU A 221 5.85 4.07 -8.49
N GLY A 222 5.04 3.69 -9.50
CA GLY A 222 5.11 4.29 -10.83
C GLY A 222 4.79 5.79 -10.85
N THR A 223 3.90 6.26 -9.96
CA THR A 223 3.55 7.69 -9.83
C THR A 223 4.63 8.48 -9.09
N VAL A 224 5.22 7.92 -8.04
CA VAL A 224 6.30 8.55 -7.25
C VAL A 224 7.52 8.83 -8.12
N LEU A 225 7.83 7.91 -9.04
CA LEU A 225 8.94 8.02 -9.99
C LEU A 225 8.66 8.93 -11.19
N ASN A 226 7.52 9.62 -11.20
CA ASN A 226 7.19 10.68 -12.14
C ASN A 226 7.42 10.30 -13.61
N ILE A 227 6.91 9.14 -14.00
CA ILE A 227 6.70 8.82 -15.40
C ILE A 227 5.50 9.66 -15.84
N ASP A 228 5.73 10.62 -16.76
CA ASP A 228 4.74 11.52 -17.38
C ASP A 228 3.28 11.09 -17.21
N GLN A 229 2.43 12.02 -16.79
CA GLN A 229 1.02 11.84 -16.42
C GLN A 229 0.15 11.12 -17.47
N ASP A 230 0.65 10.89 -18.68
CA ASP A 230 -0.04 10.24 -19.79
C ASP A 230 0.34 8.76 -20.04
N PHE A 231 1.36 8.19 -19.37
CA PHE A 231 1.92 6.88 -19.75
C PHE A 231 2.29 5.92 -18.60
N VAL A 232 1.59 5.98 -17.47
CA VAL A 232 1.84 5.13 -16.28
C VAL A 232 1.84 3.62 -16.60
N TYR A 233 1.07 3.18 -17.60
CA TYR A 233 0.97 1.76 -17.98
C TYR A 233 2.00 1.28 -19.02
N ALA A 234 2.81 2.18 -19.61
CA ALA A 234 3.65 1.84 -20.76
C ALA A 234 5.16 1.80 -20.47
N LYS A 235 5.62 2.21 -19.28
CA LYS A 235 7.06 2.44 -19.01
C LYS A 235 7.67 1.72 -17.79
N SER A 236 6.90 0.97 -17.02
CA SER A 236 7.43 0.16 -15.91
C SER A 236 6.72 -1.17 -15.78
N SER A 237 7.46 -2.16 -15.31
CA SER A 237 6.97 -3.52 -15.06
C SER A 237 7.27 -3.89 -13.63
N GLY A 238 6.33 -4.53 -12.94
CA GLY A 238 6.55 -4.97 -11.57
C GLY A 238 5.52 -5.96 -11.08
N PHE A 239 5.80 -6.59 -9.96
CA PHE A 239 4.88 -7.47 -9.27
C PHE A 239 5.16 -7.48 -7.78
N THR A 240 4.13 -7.84 -7.02
CA THR A 240 4.24 -8.11 -5.58
C THR A 240 3.93 -9.58 -5.37
N ALA A 241 4.78 -10.26 -4.61
CA ALA A 241 4.57 -11.63 -4.19
C ALA A 241 4.45 -11.68 -2.66
N TYR A 242 3.61 -12.59 -2.19
CA TYR A 242 3.36 -12.79 -0.77
C TYR A 242 3.45 -14.27 -0.46
N GLN A 243 4.05 -14.56 0.69
CA GLN A 243 4.04 -15.86 1.32
C GLN A 243 3.17 -15.76 2.57
N GLY A 244 1.97 -16.33 2.50
CA GLY A 244 1.10 -16.49 3.66
C GLY A 244 1.44 -17.75 4.47
N ASP A 245 0.73 -17.93 5.57
CA ASP A 245 0.82 -19.17 6.36
C ASP A 245 0.27 -20.36 5.55
N GLU A 246 0.98 -21.49 5.63
CA GLU A 246 0.68 -22.83 5.07
C GLU A 246 1.29 -23.28 3.73
N ARG A 247 1.97 -22.43 2.94
CA ARG A 247 2.75 -22.93 1.78
C ARG A 247 4.10 -22.22 1.65
N GLN A 248 5.18 -23.00 1.63
CA GLN A 248 6.57 -22.56 1.41
C GLN A 248 6.83 -21.89 0.04
N LYS A 249 5.80 -21.46 -0.69
CA LYS A 249 5.90 -20.86 -2.03
C LYS A 249 5.30 -19.47 -2.05
N TYR A 250 6.01 -18.55 -2.68
CA TYR A 250 5.52 -17.20 -2.93
C TYR A 250 4.51 -17.23 -4.07
N ASN A 251 3.35 -16.60 -3.89
CA ASN A 251 2.39 -16.40 -4.97
C ASN A 251 2.39 -14.94 -5.40
N ILE A 252 2.24 -14.69 -6.70
CA ILE A 252 2.06 -13.33 -7.21
C ILE A 252 0.66 -12.86 -6.82
N VAL A 253 0.61 -11.77 -6.07
CA VAL A 253 -0.63 -11.18 -5.59
C VAL A 253 -1.09 -10.04 -6.50
N ALA A 254 -0.17 -9.26 -7.03
CA ALA A 254 -0.48 -8.17 -7.95
C ALA A 254 0.64 -8.00 -8.97
N SER A 255 0.31 -7.49 -10.15
CA SER A 255 1.28 -7.30 -11.23
C SER A 255 0.94 -6.12 -12.14
N THR A 256 1.95 -5.57 -12.81
CA THR A 256 1.83 -4.48 -13.77
C THR A 256 2.83 -4.63 -14.91
N GLY A 257 2.54 -4.02 -16.06
CA GLY A 257 3.40 -4.05 -17.25
C GLY A 257 3.51 -5.46 -17.83
N GLU A 258 4.73 -5.94 -18.05
CA GLU A 258 4.97 -7.25 -18.69
C GLU A 258 4.52 -8.46 -17.84
N PHE A 259 4.19 -8.24 -16.56
CA PHE A 259 3.76 -9.28 -15.64
C PHE A 259 2.24 -9.42 -15.54
N THR A 260 1.47 -8.52 -16.15
CA THR A 260 -0.01 -8.55 -16.11
C THR A 260 -0.58 -9.90 -16.54
N GLY A 261 -1.51 -10.45 -15.75
CA GLY A 261 -2.15 -11.77 -16.00
C GLY A 261 -1.40 -12.96 -15.37
N LYS A 262 -0.44 -12.70 -14.49
CA LYS A 262 0.31 -13.71 -13.73
C LYS A 262 -0.13 -13.85 -12.26
N GLU A 263 -1.22 -13.20 -11.87
CA GLU A 263 -1.77 -13.24 -10.51
C GLU A 263 -2.19 -14.67 -10.10
N ASN A 264 -2.10 -14.95 -8.80
CA ASN A 264 -2.44 -16.24 -8.17
C ASN A 264 -1.63 -17.43 -8.69
N LYS A 265 -0.46 -17.20 -9.29
CA LYS A 265 0.47 -18.23 -9.72
C LYS A 265 1.72 -18.25 -8.83
N PRO A 266 2.32 -19.43 -8.58
CA PRO A 266 3.59 -19.51 -7.88
C PRO A 266 4.67 -18.73 -8.61
N LEU A 267 5.46 -17.99 -7.85
CA LEU A 267 6.50 -17.09 -8.35
C LEU A 267 7.53 -17.84 -9.22
N GLU A 268 7.92 -19.04 -8.80
CA GLU A 268 8.90 -19.88 -9.48
C GLU A 268 8.40 -20.41 -10.83
N ASP A 269 7.08 -20.47 -11.04
CA ASP A 269 6.48 -21.01 -12.25
C ASP A 269 6.36 -19.94 -13.37
N VAL A 270 6.39 -18.65 -13.02
CA VAL A 270 6.04 -17.55 -13.93
C VAL A 270 7.11 -16.48 -14.10
N ILE A 271 8.09 -16.42 -13.20
CA ILE A 271 9.21 -15.48 -13.22
C ILE A 271 10.48 -16.18 -13.70
N GLN A 272 11.29 -15.48 -14.50
CA GLN A 272 12.52 -16.03 -15.08
C GLN A 272 13.72 -15.89 -14.14
N GLN A 273 14.73 -16.74 -14.33
CA GLN A 273 15.92 -16.87 -13.48
C GLN A 273 16.65 -15.55 -13.13
N PRO A 274 16.86 -14.58 -14.04
CA PRO A 274 17.56 -13.34 -13.69
C PRO A 274 16.83 -12.47 -12.65
N ILE A 275 15.51 -12.63 -12.54
CA ILE A 275 14.68 -11.92 -11.55
C ILE A 275 14.58 -12.76 -10.28
N LEU A 276 14.44 -14.08 -10.40
CA LEU A 276 14.43 -15.00 -9.26
C LEU A 276 15.69 -14.90 -8.41
N GLU A 277 16.88 -14.85 -9.04
CA GLU A 277 18.15 -14.67 -8.32
C GLU A 277 18.16 -13.40 -7.47
N LYS A 278 17.66 -12.28 -8.02
CA LYS A 278 17.57 -11.00 -7.29
C LYS A 278 16.59 -11.05 -6.12
N LEU A 279 15.51 -11.81 -6.27
CA LEU A 279 14.52 -12.00 -5.20
C LEU A 279 15.08 -12.89 -4.09
N HIS A 280 15.75 -13.99 -4.44
CA HIS A 280 16.43 -14.83 -3.46
C HIS A 280 17.54 -14.05 -2.73
N ASP A 281 18.31 -13.23 -3.43
CA ASP A 281 19.30 -12.35 -2.81
C ASP A 281 18.68 -11.40 -1.78
N ALA A 282 17.50 -10.83 -2.08
CA ALA A 282 16.79 -9.95 -1.15
C ALA A 282 16.24 -10.71 0.06
N LEU A 283 15.71 -11.92 -0.15
CA LEU A 283 15.26 -12.82 0.91
C LEU A 283 16.40 -13.23 1.85
N ASP A 284 17.52 -13.70 1.29
CA ASP A 284 18.66 -14.19 2.05
C ASP A 284 19.32 -13.08 2.88
N ARG A 285 19.36 -11.87 2.33
CA ARG A 285 19.92 -10.69 3.02
C ARG A 285 18.94 -9.99 3.94
N LYS A 286 17.63 -10.24 3.78
CA LYS A 286 16.55 -9.52 4.46
C LYS A 286 16.60 -8.00 4.27
N GLU A 287 16.94 -7.55 3.07
CA GLU A 287 17.17 -6.13 2.76
C GLU A 287 16.60 -5.75 1.39
N ASN A 288 16.32 -4.45 1.23
CA ASN A 288 15.94 -3.89 -0.06
C ASN A 288 17.18 -3.75 -0.97
N ILE A 289 17.08 -4.21 -2.21
CA ILE A 289 18.20 -4.22 -3.17
C ILE A 289 17.88 -3.32 -4.36
N PHE A 290 18.85 -2.47 -4.71
CA PHE A 290 18.82 -1.69 -5.95
C PHE A 290 19.87 -2.16 -6.95
N THR A 291 19.50 -2.14 -8.23
CA THR A 291 20.46 -2.16 -9.36
C THR A 291 20.36 -0.85 -10.14
N GLU A 292 20.93 -0.76 -11.34
CA GLU A 292 20.81 0.46 -12.17
C GLU A 292 19.36 0.83 -12.48
N SER A 293 18.49 -0.14 -12.78
CA SER A 293 17.10 0.11 -13.21
C SER A 293 16.06 -0.79 -12.54
N THR A 294 16.47 -1.62 -11.56
CA THR A 294 15.54 -2.51 -10.84
C THR A 294 15.62 -2.30 -9.34
N PHE A 295 14.47 -2.38 -8.68
CA PHE A 295 14.31 -2.35 -7.24
C PHE A 295 13.65 -3.65 -6.79
N THR A 296 14.26 -4.30 -5.81
CA THR A 296 13.71 -5.47 -5.13
C THR A 296 13.47 -5.10 -3.67
N GLY A 297 12.22 -5.00 -3.26
CA GLY A 297 11.82 -4.76 -1.88
C GLY A 297 11.58 -6.06 -1.13
N TYR A 298 12.06 -6.12 0.12
CA TYR A 298 11.78 -7.19 1.08
C TYR A 298 11.07 -6.60 2.29
N PHE A 299 9.92 -7.16 2.63
CA PHE A 299 9.11 -6.73 3.76
C PHE A 299 8.78 -7.95 4.62
N GLU A 300 9.09 -7.87 5.90
CA GLU A 300 8.86 -8.92 6.88
C GLU A 300 8.01 -8.35 8.02
N SER A 301 6.98 -9.09 8.41
CA SER A 301 6.19 -8.75 9.59
C SER A 301 6.83 -9.34 10.85
N GLN A 302 6.42 -8.90 12.04
CA GLN A 302 6.83 -9.53 13.30
C GLN A 302 6.47 -11.02 13.41
N ARG A 303 5.58 -11.51 12.55
CA ARG A 303 5.14 -12.91 12.49
C ARG A 303 5.90 -13.75 11.47
N GLU A 304 7.01 -13.23 10.92
CA GLU A 304 7.76 -13.88 9.84
C GLU A 304 6.91 -14.07 8.57
N GLU A 305 5.86 -13.26 8.36
CA GLU A 305 5.22 -13.18 7.04
C GLU A 305 6.11 -12.37 6.11
N HIS A 306 6.24 -12.84 4.86
CA HIS A 306 7.16 -12.24 3.90
C HIS A 306 6.43 -11.72 2.67
N SER A 307 6.72 -10.48 2.30
CA SER A 307 6.32 -9.89 1.02
C SER A 307 7.52 -9.40 0.24
N LEU A 308 7.50 -9.71 -1.05
CA LEU A 308 8.49 -9.28 -2.03
C LEU A 308 7.87 -8.34 -3.04
N LEU A 309 8.59 -7.28 -3.38
CA LEU A 309 8.21 -6.34 -4.41
C LEU A 309 9.30 -6.28 -5.46
N TYR A 310 8.97 -6.56 -6.71
CA TYR A 310 9.88 -6.33 -7.83
C TYR A 310 9.37 -5.17 -8.68
N PHE A 311 10.26 -4.23 -8.98
CA PHE A 311 9.97 -3.11 -9.87
C PHE A 311 11.12 -2.86 -10.82
N GLN A 312 10.80 -2.68 -12.10
CA GLN A 312 11.74 -2.37 -13.17
C GLN A 312 11.31 -1.10 -13.91
N SER A 313 12.26 -0.17 -14.01
CA SER A 313 12.16 1.03 -14.83
C SER A 313 12.80 0.83 -16.20
N GLN A 314 12.29 1.53 -17.21
CA GLN A 314 12.93 1.58 -18.55
C GLN A 314 14.20 2.44 -18.57
N THR A 315 14.36 3.36 -17.62
CA THR A 315 15.55 4.20 -17.47
C THR A 315 16.28 3.89 -16.17
N PRO A 316 17.61 4.08 -16.11
CA PRO A 316 18.34 3.96 -14.85
C PRO A 316 17.79 4.92 -13.79
N PHE A 317 17.74 4.45 -12.54
CA PHE A 317 17.36 5.27 -11.40
C PHE A 317 18.41 6.34 -11.14
N THR A 318 17.95 7.58 -11.03
CA THR A 318 18.74 8.68 -10.47
C THR A 318 18.91 8.51 -8.96
N ASP A 319 19.83 9.27 -8.36
CA ASP A 319 19.99 9.28 -6.89
C ASP A 319 18.68 9.71 -6.20
N ILE A 320 17.94 10.65 -6.80
CA ILE A 320 16.63 11.10 -6.33
C ILE A 320 15.61 9.96 -6.34
N ASP A 321 15.57 9.18 -7.42
CA ASP A 321 14.65 8.04 -7.53
C ASP A 321 14.92 7.02 -6.42
N ARG A 322 16.20 6.72 -6.16
CA ARG A 322 16.61 5.79 -5.10
C ARG A 322 16.18 6.28 -3.72
N ASP A 323 16.36 7.56 -3.43
CA ASP A 323 15.93 8.17 -2.17
C ASP A 323 14.40 8.09 -2.00
N LEU A 324 13.64 8.44 -3.05
CA LEU A 324 12.18 8.38 -3.04
C LEU A 324 11.65 6.95 -2.89
N ILE A 325 12.21 5.99 -3.63
CA ILE A 325 11.85 4.56 -3.51
C ILE A 325 12.16 4.07 -2.10
N SER A 326 13.29 4.46 -1.51
CA SER A 326 13.67 4.02 -0.15
C SER A 326 12.67 4.53 0.90
N ILE A 327 12.26 5.79 0.82
CA ILE A 327 11.22 6.36 1.71
C ILE A 327 9.88 5.65 1.49
N PHE A 328 9.49 5.43 0.24
CA PHE A 328 8.26 4.73 -0.10
C PHE A 328 8.27 3.29 0.43
N ALA A 329 9.38 2.57 0.28
CA ALA A 329 9.55 1.21 0.81
C ALA A 329 9.40 1.17 2.34
N THR A 330 9.89 2.16 3.08
CA THR A 330 9.63 2.24 4.53
C THR A 330 8.13 2.36 4.83
N ASN A 331 7.39 3.16 4.07
CA ASN A 331 5.93 3.27 4.25
C ASN A 331 5.19 1.96 3.89
N VAL A 332 5.66 1.27 2.85
CA VAL A 332 5.14 -0.07 2.47
C VAL A 332 5.36 -1.07 3.60
N ALA A 333 6.55 -1.09 4.22
CA ALA A 333 6.85 -1.97 5.34
C ALA A 333 5.89 -1.76 6.53
N ILE A 334 5.63 -0.49 6.89
CA ILE A 334 4.71 -0.13 7.98
C ILE A 334 3.27 -0.55 7.65
N ALA A 335 2.84 -0.35 6.41
CA ALA A 335 1.49 -0.73 5.99
C ALA A 335 1.33 -2.26 5.93
N PHE A 336 2.36 -2.97 5.48
CA PHE A 336 2.41 -4.44 5.50
C PHE A 336 2.29 -4.99 6.92
N GLU A 337 3.05 -4.43 7.87
CA GLU A 337 2.96 -4.78 9.30
C GLU A 337 1.55 -4.56 9.85
N ASN A 338 0.94 -3.39 9.57
CA ASN A 338 -0.42 -3.10 10.03
C ASN A 338 -1.47 -4.08 9.43
N LEU A 339 -1.29 -4.51 8.18
CA LEU A 339 -2.15 -5.52 7.57
C LEU A 339 -2.00 -6.88 8.24
N SER A 340 -0.77 -7.34 8.49
CA SER A 340 -0.51 -8.59 9.20
C SER A 340 -1.10 -8.54 10.63
N LEU A 341 -0.93 -7.44 11.35
CA LEU A 341 -1.52 -7.25 12.69
C LEU A 341 -3.05 -7.24 12.68
N ASN A 342 -3.69 -6.61 11.69
CA ASN A 342 -5.14 -6.63 11.57
C ASN A 342 -5.68 -8.03 11.29
N ASN A 343 -5.01 -8.80 10.43
CA ASN A 343 -5.35 -10.19 10.18
C ASN A 343 -5.15 -11.06 11.44
N GLU A 344 -4.06 -10.86 12.19
CA GLU A 344 -3.85 -11.54 13.47
C GLU A 344 -4.98 -11.26 14.48
N ILE A 345 -5.42 -10.01 14.57
CA ILE A 345 -6.55 -9.64 15.44
C ILE A 345 -7.81 -10.39 15.01
N LYS A 346 -8.07 -10.50 13.70
CA LYS A 346 -9.22 -11.25 13.18
C LYS A 346 -9.09 -12.75 13.48
N ASP A 347 -7.94 -13.35 13.21
CA ASP A 347 -7.68 -14.78 13.43
C ASP A 347 -7.77 -15.13 14.91
N THR A 348 -7.20 -14.30 15.78
CA THR A 348 -7.28 -14.46 17.24
C THR A 348 -8.73 -14.36 17.72
N GLN A 349 -9.51 -13.40 17.20
CA GLN A 349 -10.94 -13.29 17.54
C GLN A 349 -11.72 -14.52 17.10
N LYS A 350 -11.45 -15.02 15.89
CA LYS A 350 -12.02 -16.25 15.37
C LYS A 350 -11.67 -17.43 16.28
N GLU A 351 -10.40 -17.64 16.58
CA GLU A 351 -9.92 -18.72 17.45
C GLU A 351 -10.56 -18.67 18.85
N LEU A 352 -10.67 -17.49 19.46
CA LEU A 352 -11.35 -17.30 20.74
C LEU A 352 -12.82 -17.69 20.67
N ILE A 353 -13.53 -17.31 19.60
CA ILE A 353 -14.94 -17.65 19.39
C ILE A 353 -15.11 -19.15 19.23
N TYR A 354 -14.29 -19.80 18.39
CA TYR A 354 -14.33 -21.25 18.21
C TYR A 354 -14.02 -21.97 19.52
N THR A 355 -12.96 -21.57 20.23
CA THR A 355 -12.58 -22.16 21.52
C THR A 355 -13.71 -22.04 22.56
N LEU A 356 -14.35 -20.87 22.67
CA LEU A 356 -15.48 -20.68 23.59
C LEU A 356 -16.69 -21.54 23.20
N SER A 357 -16.96 -21.66 21.91
CA SER A 357 -18.04 -22.49 21.39
C SER A 357 -17.78 -23.97 21.68
N GLU A 358 -16.54 -24.44 21.44
CA GLU A 358 -16.10 -25.80 21.78
C GLU A 358 -16.20 -26.11 23.28
N VAL A 359 -15.86 -25.15 24.14
CA VAL A 359 -16.01 -25.31 25.58
C VAL A 359 -17.48 -25.56 25.93
N VAL A 360 -18.41 -24.79 25.38
CA VAL A 360 -19.85 -24.97 25.66
C VAL A 360 -20.37 -26.31 25.14
N GLU A 361 -19.97 -26.74 23.94
CA GLU A 361 -20.37 -28.06 23.41
C GLU A 361 -19.72 -29.24 24.15
N GLY A 362 -18.51 -29.08 24.68
CA GLY A 362 -17.90 -30.05 25.57
C GLY A 362 -18.76 -30.36 26.81
N TYR A 363 -19.60 -29.41 27.25
CA TYR A 363 -20.58 -29.64 28.33
C TYR A 363 -21.83 -30.41 27.88
N SER A 364 -22.22 -30.32 26.60
CA SER A 364 -23.42 -30.92 26.00
C SER A 364 -23.18 -32.34 25.43
N ARG A 365 -21.91 -32.78 25.34
CA ARG A 365 -21.44 -34.01 24.66
C ARG A 365 -21.54 -33.96 23.14
N GLU A 366 -21.57 -32.77 22.56
CA GLU A 366 -21.43 -32.54 21.12
C GLU A 366 -19.95 -32.32 20.77
N THR A 367 -19.53 -32.61 19.53
CA THR A 367 -18.12 -32.58 19.14
C THR A 367 -17.70 -31.22 18.61
N ALA A 368 -16.44 -30.83 18.79
CA ALA A 368 -15.88 -29.60 18.20
C ALA A 368 -16.09 -29.52 16.67
N VAL A 369 -16.12 -30.68 16.00
CA VAL A 369 -16.34 -30.79 14.55
C VAL A 369 -17.75 -30.35 14.14
N HIS A 370 -18.77 -30.54 14.99
CA HIS A 370 -20.15 -30.09 14.72
C HIS A 370 -20.21 -28.58 14.49
N ILE A 371 -19.57 -27.80 15.37
CA ILE A 371 -19.56 -26.34 15.32
C ILE A 371 -18.94 -25.84 14.01
N ASN A 372 -17.82 -26.48 13.61
CA ASN A 372 -17.14 -26.18 12.35
C ASN A 372 -18.04 -26.49 11.14
N ARG A 373 -18.75 -27.63 11.16
CA ARG A 373 -19.69 -27.99 10.08
C ARG A 373 -20.87 -27.04 10.01
N VAL A 374 -21.50 -26.69 11.13
CA VAL A 374 -22.63 -25.75 11.14
C VAL A 374 -22.21 -24.40 10.55
N GLY A 375 -21.02 -23.89 10.91
CA GLY A 375 -20.47 -22.67 10.30
C GLY A 375 -20.26 -22.79 8.79
N ALA A 376 -19.61 -23.87 8.34
CA ALA A 376 -19.33 -24.10 6.92
C ALA A 376 -20.60 -24.28 6.08
N VAL A 377 -21.54 -25.10 6.55
CA VAL A 377 -22.82 -25.36 5.87
C VAL A 377 -23.69 -24.10 5.84
N SER A 378 -23.73 -23.33 6.93
CA SER A 378 -24.45 -22.05 6.94
C SER A 378 -23.90 -21.07 5.91
N THR A 379 -22.58 -21.00 5.79
CA THR A 379 -21.90 -20.14 4.81
C THR A 379 -22.21 -20.58 3.38
N LEU A 380 -22.15 -21.89 3.10
CA LEU A 380 -22.48 -22.47 1.80
C LEU A 380 -23.93 -22.14 1.38
N ILE A 381 -24.89 -22.27 2.30
CA ILE A 381 -26.29 -21.93 2.04
C ILE A 381 -26.42 -20.42 1.78
N GLY A 382 -25.75 -19.58 2.57
CA GLY A 382 -25.74 -18.13 2.39
C GLY A 382 -25.18 -17.71 1.02
N GLU A 383 -24.15 -18.40 0.53
CA GLU A 383 -23.55 -18.15 -0.78
C GLU A 383 -24.56 -18.41 -1.91
N LYS A 384 -25.28 -19.55 -1.85
CA LYS A 384 -26.35 -19.86 -2.83
C LYS A 384 -27.52 -18.88 -2.78
N LEU A 385 -27.76 -18.25 -1.64
CA LEU A 385 -28.75 -17.19 -1.48
C LEU A 385 -28.29 -15.83 -2.01
N GLY A 386 -27.01 -15.69 -2.42
CA GLY A 386 -26.44 -14.47 -2.99
C GLY A 386 -26.05 -13.42 -1.95
N MET A 387 -25.69 -13.83 -0.74
CA MET A 387 -25.21 -12.94 0.31
C MET A 387 -23.83 -12.36 -0.05
N SER A 388 -23.54 -11.16 0.44
CA SER A 388 -22.24 -10.50 0.22
C SER A 388 -21.12 -11.20 1.00
N GLU A 389 -19.88 -11.05 0.54
CA GLU A 389 -18.69 -11.63 1.21
C GLU A 389 -18.59 -11.21 2.69
N GLN A 390 -18.94 -9.97 3.02
CA GLN A 390 -18.98 -9.49 4.41
C GLN A 390 -20.05 -10.19 5.24
N GLU A 391 -21.27 -10.40 4.71
CA GLU A 391 -22.32 -11.12 5.41
C GLU A 391 -21.96 -12.60 5.62
N LEU A 392 -21.26 -13.21 4.64
CA LEU A 392 -20.76 -14.57 4.73
C LEU A 392 -19.66 -14.70 5.80
N GLU A 393 -18.71 -13.76 5.88
CA GLU A 393 -17.67 -13.73 6.93
C GLU A 393 -18.32 -13.64 8.33
N VAL A 394 -19.34 -12.78 8.47
CA VAL A 394 -20.10 -12.64 9.72
C VAL A 394 -20.84 -13.93 10.07
N LEU A 395 -21.55 -14.53 9.12
CA LEU A 395 -22.31 -15.77 9.33
C LEU A 395 -21.40 -16.94 9.70
N ALA A 396 -20.27 -17.10 9.00
CA ALA A 396 -19.30 -18.17 9.25
C ALA A 396 -18.78 -18.16 10.69
N ILE A 397 -18.52 -16.97 11.25
CA ILE A 397 -18.00 -16.81 12.60
C ILE A 397 -19.13 -16.83 13.65
N ALA A 398 -20.32 -16.34 13.32
CA ALA A 398 -21.42 -16.21 14.27
C ALA A 398 -22.24 -17.51 14.46
N ALA A 399 -22.43 -18.32 13.40
CA ALA A 399 -23.18 -19.57 13.45
C ALA A 399 -22.66 -20.59 14.48
N PRO A 400 -21.34 -20.78 14.66
CA PRO A 400 -20.75 -21.53 15.77
C PRO A 400 -21.31 -21.23 17.17
N MET A 401 -21.77 -20.00 17.42
CA MET A 401 -22.21 -19.57 18.75
C MET A 401 -23.71 -19.79 19.01
N HIS A 402 -24.44 -20.46 18.12
CA HIS A 402 -25.90 -20.64 18.24
C HIS A 402 -26.30 -21.21 19.62
N ASP A 403 -25.51 -22.14 20.14
CA ASP A 403 -25.79 -22.86 21.39
C ASP A 403 -24.99 -22.36 22.61
N ILE A 404 -24.31 -21.20 22.52
CA ILE A 404 -23.52 -20.63 23.62
C ILE A 404 -24.32 -20.47 24.92
N GLY A 405 -25.64 -20.28 24.80
CA GLY A 405 -26.56 -20.14 25.93
C GLY A 405 -26.77 -21.41 26.76
N LYS A 406 -26.35 -22.59 26.27
CA LYS A 406 -26.42 -23.85 27.02
C LYS A 406 -25.68 -23.77 28.37
N ILE A 407 -24.68 -22.87 28.49
CA ILE A 407 -23.98 -22.59 29.77
C ILE A 407 -24.91 -22.14 30.91
N GLY A 408 -26.05 -21.52 30.58
CA GLY A 408 -27.06 -21.11 31.55
C GLY A 408 -28.03 -22.21 31.97
N THR A 409 -27.93 -23.41 31.37
CA THR A 409 -28.85 -24.53 31.61
C THR A 409 -28.33 -25.42 32.75
N PRO A 410 -29.18 -25.80 33.74
CA PRO A 410 -28.75 -26.68 34.82
C PRO A 410 -28.21 -28.03 34.34
N ASP A 411 -27.09 -28.48 34.92
CA ASP A 411 -26.43 -29.75 34.61
C ASP A 411 -27.37 -30.96 34.66
N SER A 412 -28.32 -30.97 35.61
CA SER A 412 -29.30 -32.04 35.76
C SER A 412 -30.23 -32.20 34.56
N ILE A 413 -30.41 -31.14 33.77
CA ILE A 413 -31.22 -31.11 32.55
C ILE A 413 -30.32 -31.35 31.33
N LEU A 414 -29.22 -30.59 31.22
CA LEU A 414 -28.31 -30.66 30.07
C LEU A 414 -27.66 -32.04 29.91
N LYS A 415 -27.27 -32.69 31.02
CA LYS A 415 -26.58 -34.00 31.01
C LYS A 415 -27.51 -35.18 31.28
N LYS A 416 -28.83 -34.96 31.29
CA LYS A 416 -29.82 -35.98 31.64
C LYS A 416 -29.74 -37.15 30.66
N PRO A 417 -29.52 -38.39 31.14
CA PRO A 417 -29.38 -39.51 30.23
C PRO A 417 -30.74 -40.08 29.78
N GLY A 418 -31.50 -39.31 28.99
CA GLY A 418 -32.81 -39.72 28.48
C GLY A 418 -33.66 -38.53 28.03
N LYS A 419 -34.93 -38.79 27.69
CA LYS A 419 -35.87 -37.72 27.29
C LYS A 419 -36.13 -36.75 28.46
N LEU A 420 -36.20 -35.46 28.13
CA LEU A 420 -36.63 -34.41 29.06
C LEU A 420 -38.14 -34.54 29.33
N THR A 421 -38.58 -34.16 30.54
CA THR A 421 -40.01 -33.90 30.81
C THR A 421 -40.43 -32.58 30.17
N ASP A 422 -41.73 -32.32 30.09
CA ASP A 422 -42.23 -31.07 29.51
C ASP A 422 -41.69 -29.85 30.29
N GLU A 423 -41.62 -29.92 31.62
CA GLU A 423 -41.07 -28.84 32.45
C GLU A 423 -39.55 -28.65 32.25
N GLU A 424 -38.81 -29.75 32.12
CA GLU A 424 -37.37 -29.69 31.83
C GLU A 424 -37.10 -29.16 30.43
N TYR A 425 -37.96 -29.49 29.47
CA TYR A 425 -37.90 -28.97 28.10
C TYR A 425 -38.18 -27.46 28.07
N GLU A 426 -39.17 -26.97 28.84
CA GLU A 426 -39.39 -25.52 29.02
C GLU A 426 -38.16 -24.79 29.58
N VAL A 427 -37.38 -25.45 30.45
CA VAL A 427 -36.11 -24.88 30.94
C VAL A 427 -35.03 -24.95 29.86
N MET A 428 -34.93 -26.06 29.12
CA MET A 428 -33.94 -26.22 28.03
C MET A 428 -34.11 -25.15 26.95
N LYS A 429 -35.34 -24.83 26.54
CA LYS A 429 -35.62 -23.80 25.52
C LYS A 429 -35.05 -22.41 25.87
N LYS A 430 -34.79 -22.13 27.15
CA LYS A 430 -34.25 -20.85 27.60
C LYS A 430 -32.80 -20.61 27.19
N HIS A 431 -32.06 -21.63 26.71
CA HIS A 431 -30.71 -21.41 26.21
C HIS A 431 -30.70 -20.36 25.07
N ALA A 432 -31.74 -20.32 24.23
CA ALA A 432 -31.86 -19.31 23.18
C ALA A 432 -31.93 -17.88 23.76
N GLU A 433 -32.72 -17.67 24.81
CA GLU A 433 -32.80 -16.39 25.52
C GLU A 433 -31.50 -16.05 26.26
N TYR A 434 -30.83 -17.05 26.86
CA TYR A 434 -29.55 -16.87 27.54
C TYR A 434 -28.45 -16.49 26.57
N GLY A 435 -28.38 -17.15 25.41
CA GLY A 435 -27.44 -16.86 24.32
C GLY A 435 -27.62 -15.44 23.78
N TRP A 436 -28.86 -15.06 23.47
CA TRP A 436 -29.18 -13.67 23.14
C TRP A 436 -28.78 -12.69 24.25
N GLY A 437 -29.03 -13.07 25.51
CA GLY A 437 -28.71 -12.29 26.69
C GLY A 437 -27.23 -11.95 26.85
N ILE A 438 -26.33 -12.83 26.38
CA ILE A 438 -24.87 -12.61 26.38
C ILE A 438 -24.51 -11.46 25.42
N PHE A 439 -25.15 -11.39 24.24
CA PHE A 439 -24.77 -10.47 23.18
C PHE A 439 -25.63 -9.22 23.04
N LYS A 440 -26.83 -9.16 23.64
CA LYS A 440 -27.85 -8.11 23.43
C LYS A 440 -27.40 -6.65 23.61
N ASN A 441 -26.32 -6.41 24.36
CA ASN A 441 -25.80 -5.07 24.62
C ASN A 441 -24.65 -4.68 23.67
N SER A 442 -24.17 -5.61 22.85
CA SER A 442 -23.14 -5.34 21.87
C SER A 442 -23.70 -4.53 20.70
N LYS A 443 -22.83 -3.69 20.13
CA LYS A 443 -23.11 -2.94 18.90
C LYS A 443 -22.22 -3.39 17.74
N ARG A 444 -21.43 -4.44 17.95
CA ARG A 444 -20.54 -5.00 16.92
C ARG A 444 -21.34 -5.96 16.06
N GLU A 445 -21.17 -5.87 14.76
CA GLU A 445 -21.93 -6.65 13.77
C GLU A 445 -21.89 -8.15 14.07
N MET A 446 -20.69 -8.72 14.20
CA MET A 446 -20.48 -10.14 14.52
C MET A 446 -21.19 -10.59 15.80
N MET A 447 -21.09 -9.82 16.89
CA MET A 447 -21.75 -10.14 18.16
C MET A 447 -23.27 -9.99 18.07
N THR A 448 -23.74 -9.03 17.26
CA THR A 448 -25.18 -8.83 17.01
C THR A 448 -25.74 -10.02 16.23
N ALA A 449 -25.03 -10.47 15.19
CA ALA A 449 -25.37 -11.67 14.44
C ALA A 449 -25.38 -12.92 15.32
N ALA A 450 -24.38 -13.10 16.19
CA ALA A 450 -24.33 -14.20 17.17
C ALA A 450 -25.55 -14.19 18.10
N GLY A 451 -25.92 -13.00 18.60
CA GLY A 451 -27.11 -12.82 19.43
C GLY A 451 -28.40 -13.16 18.69
N ILE A 452 -28.54 -12.76 17.43
CA ILE A 452 -29.69 -13.10 16.57
C ILE A 452 -29.77 -14.60 16.36
N ILE A 453 -28.67 -15.23 15.95
CA ILE A 453 -28.59 -16.67 15.68
C ILE A 453 -28.94 -17.46 16.95
N ALA A 454 -28.32 -17.13 18.09
CA ALA A 454 -28.60 -17.81 19.34
C ALA A 454 -30.09 -17.67 19.75
N HIS A 455 -30.72 -16.53 19.47
CA HIS A 455 -32.12 -16.30 19.78
C HIS A 455 -33.08 -17.05 18.84
N GLU A 456 -32.71 -17.17 17.55
CA GLU A 456 -33.66 -17.50 16.49
C GLU A 456 -33.43 -18.86 15.80
N HIS A 457 -32.32 -19.55 16.05
CA HIS A 457 -32.02 -20.83 15.38
C HIS A 457 -33.02 -21.97 15.70
N HIS A 458 -33.92 -21.78 16.67
CA HIS A 458 -35.03 -22.69 16.97
C HIS A 458 -36.41 -22.12 16.62
N GLU A 459 -36.46 -20.94 15.99
CA GLU A 459 -37.69 -20.44 15.39
C GLU A 459 -38.04 -21.27 14.17
N LYS A 460 -39.34 -21.43 13.91
CA LYS A 460 -39.85 -22.23 12.79
C LYS A 460 -40.58 -21.34 11.83
N TRP A 461 -40.40 -21.57 10.54
CA TRP A 461 -40.99 -20.76 9.48
C TRP A 461 -42.51 -20.56 9.64
N ASP A 462 -43.23 -21.55 10.16
CA ASP A 462 -44.68 -21.51 10.39
C ASP A 462 -45.14 -20.73 11.65
N GLY A 463 -44.22 -20.35 12.54
CA GLY A 463 -44.48 -19.67 13.80
C GLY A 463 -44.62 -20.59 15.02
N THR A 464 -44.36 -21.89 14.89
CA THR A 464 -44.47 -22.86 16.00
C THR A 464 -43.17 -23.08 16.77
N GLY A 465 -42.13 -22.30 16.45
CA GLY A 465 -40.82 -22.34 17.10
C GLY A 465 -40.76 -21.57 18.43
N TYR A 466 -39.55 -21.39 18.94
CA TYR A 466 -39.27 -20.70 20.20
C TYR A 466 -37.99 -19.88 20.09
N PRO A 467 -37.78 -18.87 20.98
CA PRO A 467 -38.60 -18.51 22.15
C PRO A 467 -39.70 -17.48 21.90
N GLN A 468 -39.74 -16.83 20.74
CA GLN A 468 -40.68 -15.76 20.44
C GLN A 468 -41.85 -16.21 19.56
N GLY A 469 -41.69 -17.31 18.81
CA GLY A 469 -42.71 -17.78 17.86
C GLY A 469 -42.77 -16.87 16.62
N LEU A 470 -41.61 -16.42 16.16
CA LEU A 470 -41.47 -15.62 14.93
C LEU A 470 -41.89 -16.45 13.72
N LYS A 471 -42.44 -15.78 12.70
CA LYS A 471 -43.02 -16.44 11.53
C LYS A 471 -42.51 -15.84 10.23
N GLY A 472 -42.18 -16.70 9.26
CA GLY A 472 -41.75 -16.31 7.92
C GLY A 472 -40.54 -15.37 7.96
N ASP A 473 -40.63 -14.28 7.19
CA ASP A 473 -39.59 -13.23 7.15
C ASP A 473 -39.46 -12.41 8.45
N GLY A 474 -40.28 -12.68 9.46
CA GLY A 474 -40.05 -12.17 10.82
C GLY A 474 -38.82 -12.80 11.49
N ILE A 475 -38.35 -13.94 11.00
CA ILE A 475 -37.10 -14.59 11.42
C ILE A 475 -35.97 -14.02 10.56
N HIS A 476 -34.89 -13.58 11.20
CA HIS A 476 -33.70 -13.11 10.50
C HIS A 476 -33.13 -14.21 9.60
N ILE A 477 -32.54 -13.84 8.47
CA ILE A 477 -32.01 -14.81 7.50
C ILE A 477 -30.94 -15.72 8.13
N TYR A 478 -30.08 -15.16 8.98
CA TYR A 478 -29.11 -15.93 9.77
C TYR A 478 -29.77 -17.01 10.64
N GLY A 479 -30.85 -16.70 11.36
CA GLY A 479 -31.58 -17.68 12.17
C GLY A 479 -32.16 -18.80 11.30
N ARG A 480 -32.74 -18.46 10.15
CA ARG A 480 -33.31 -19.43 9.19
C ARG A 480 -32.26 -20.37 8.60
N ILE A 481 -31.10 -19.84 8.23
CA ILE A 481 -29.99 -20.63 7.68
C ILE A 481 -29.44 -21.59 8.75
N VAL A 482 -29.13 -21.06 9.93
CA VAL A 482 -28.51 -21.87 11.01
C VAL A 482 -29.48 -22.93 11.53
N ALA A 483 -30.79 -22.64 11.61
CA ALA A 483 -31.80 -23.63 11.96
C ALA A 483 -31.79 -24.86 11.04
N LEU A 484 -31.62 -24.65 9.73
CA LEU A 484 -31.51 -25.75 8.77
C LEU A 484 -30.17 -26.48 8.92
N ALA A 485 -29.06 -25.74 8.99
CA ALA A 485 -27.72 -26.31 9.11
C ALA A 485 -27.55 -27.19 10.36
N ASP A 486 -28.03 -26.72 11.52
CA ASP A 486 -27.99 -27.46 12.79
C ASP A 486 -28.83 -28.75 12.69
N VAL A 487 -30.06 -28.69 12.16
CA VAL A 487 -30.90 -29.90 12.05
C VAL A 487 -30.30 -30.92 11.08
N ILE A 488 -29.71 -30.48 9.97
CA ILE A 488 -29.00 -31.39 9.05
C ILE A 488 -27.90 -32.12 9.83
N ASP A 489 -27.02 -31.37 10.49
CA ASP A 489 -25.87 -31.92 11.20
C ASP A 489 -26.29 -32.87 12.32
N ALA A 490 -27.35 -32.51 13.06
CA ALA A 490 -27.90 -33.29 14.14
C ALA A 490 -28.50 -34.63 13.67
N LEU A 491 -29.04 -34.71 12.45
CA LEU A 491 -29.67 -35.92 11.92
C LEU A 491 -28.67 -36.91 11.33
N ILE A 492 -27.58 -36.40 10.73
CA ILE A 492 -26.50 -37.23 10.17
C ILE A 492 -25.48 -37.65 11.23
N SER A 493 -25.41 -36.95 12.37
CA SER A 493 -24.49 -37.25 13.45
C SER A 493 -25.05 -38.31 14.42
N ARG A 494 -24.16 -39.17 14.94
CA ARG A 494 -24.54 -40.13 15.99
C ARG A 494 -24.78 -39.39 17.30
N ARG A 495 -25.91 -39.63 17.95
CA ARG A 495 -26.21 -39.11 19.30
C ARG A 495 -26.40 -40.26 20.29
N CYS A 496 -26.19 -40.01 21.57
CA CYS A 496 -26.29 -41.00 22.64
C CYS A 496 -27.63 -41.76 22.73
N TYR A 497 -28.69 -41.28 22.06
CA TYR A 497 -30.02 -41.89 22.00
C TYR A 497 -30.51 -42.25 20.59
N LYS A 498 -29.72 -42.02 19.53
CA LYS A 498 -30.18 -42.13 18.14
C LYS A 498 -29.03 -42.42 17.17
N GLU A 499 -29.19 -43.43 16.32
CA GLU A 499 -28.26 -43.69 15.21
C GLU A 499 -28.41 -42.63 14.10
N PRO A 500 -27.33 -42.35 13.34
CA PRO A 500 -27.37 -41.51 12.14
C PRO A 500 -28.46 -41.92 11.15
N TRP A 501 -29.08 -40.94 10.51
CA TRP A 501 -30.00 -41.17 9.40
C TRP A 501 -29.24 -41.38 8.09
N ALA A 502 -29.81 -42.15 7.16
CA ALA A 502 -29.32 -42.13 5.78
C ALA A 502 -29.52 -40.74 5.20
N PHE A 503 -28.56 -40.26 4.41
CA PHE A 503 -28.60 -38.90 3.90
C PHE A 503 -29.84 -38.64 3.01
N GLU A 504 -30.29 -39.66 2.28
CA GLU A 504 -31.51 -39.62 1.48
C GLU A 504 -32.76 -39.36 2.33
N ASP A 505 -32.85 -40.00 3.51
CA ASP A 505 -33.97 -39.81 4.45
C ASP A 505 -33.97 -38.39 5.03
N VAL A 506 -32.78 -37.83 5.28
CA VAL A 506 -32.62 -36.44 5.74
C VAL A 506 -33.10 -35.46 4.67
N ILE A 507 -32.73 -35.67 3.41
CA ILE A 507 -33.21 -34.84 2.29
C ILE A 507 -34.73 -34.92 2.14
N GLU A 508 -35.32 -36.11 2.23
CA GLU A 508 -36.77 -36.29 2.15
C GLU A 508 -37.49 -35.54 3.28
N LEU A 509 -36.97 -35.63 4.50
CA LEU A 509 -37.50 -34.90 5.64
C LEU A 509 -37.43 -33.38 5.41
N ILE A 510 -36.27 -32.85 5.03
CA ILE A 510 -36.06 -31.40 4.80
C ILE A 510 -37.04 -30.87 3.74
N LYS A 511 -37.21 -31.60 2.63
CA LYS A 511 -38.19 -31.26 1.60
C LYS A 511 -39.61 -31.23 2.15
N SER A 512 -39.98 -32.21 2.97
CA SER A 512 -41.33 -32.30 3.56
C SER A 512 -41.64 -31.22 4.61
N GLU A 513 -40.59 -30.66 5.22
CA GLU A 513 -40.63 -29.61 6.24
C GLU A 513 -40.42 -28.20 5.67
N SER A 514 -40.19 -28.08 4.36
CA SER A 514 -40.17 -26.80 3.64
C SER A 514 -41.50 -26.06 3.77
N GLY A 515 -41.45 -24.80 4.21
CA GLY A 515 -42.62 -23.98 4.50
C GLY A 515 -43.31 -24.28 5.83
N LYS A 516 -42.78 -25.23 6.62
CA LYS A 516 -43.21 -25.52 8.00
C LYS A 516 -42.10 -25.17 8.98
N HIS A 517 -41.12 -26.06 9.13
CA HIS A 517 -39.96 -25.84 9.96
C HIS A 517 -39.01 -24.84 9.29
N PHE A 518 -38.73 -25.04 8.00
CA PHE A 518 -37.68 -24.32 7.29
C PHE A 518 -38.24 -23.36 6.26
N ASP A 519 -37.51 -22.26 6.03
CA ASP A 519 -37.77 -21.34 4.92
C ASP A 519 -37.60 -22.08 3.58
N PRO A 520 -38.61 -22.08 2.69
CA PRO A 520 -38.50 -22.71 1.38
C PRO A 520 -37.27 -22.27 0.57
N LYS A 521 -36.89 -21.00 0.62
CA LYS A 521 -35.73 -20.48 -0.12
C LYS A 521 -34.42 -21.04 0.41
N VAL A 522 -34.31 -21.18 1.72
CA VAL A 522 -33.12 -21.74 2.39
C VAL A 522 -33.01 -23.23 2.08
N VAL A 523 -34.14 -23.95 2.03
CA VAL A 523 -34.19 -25.35 1.60
C VAL A 523 -33.74 -25.50 0.15
N ASP A 524 -34.30 -24.70 -0.77
CA ASP A 524 -33.93 -24.74 -2.18
C ASP A 524 -32.43 -24.47 -2.37
N ALA A 525 -31.89 -23.47 -1.68
CA ALA A 525 -30.45 -23.14 -1.68
C ALA A 525 -29.59 -24.31 -1.18
N PHE A 526 -29.97 -24.98 -0.09
CA PHE A 526 -29.27 -26.16 0.40
C PHE A 526 -29.31 -27.34 -0.59
N LEU A 527 -30.47 -27.58 -1.22
CA LEU A 527 -30.62 -28.66 -2.19
C LEU A 527 -29.74 -28.42 -3.44
N GLU A 528 -29.59 -27.16 -3.86
CA GLU A 528 -28.68 -26.77 -4.93
C GLU A 528 -27.20 -26.91 -4.55
N SER A 529 -26.86 -26.82 -3.26
CA SER A 529 -25.49 -26.92 -2.74
C SER A 529 -25.07 -28.34 -2.31
N ILE A 530 -25.86 -29.37 -2.60
CA ILE A 530 -25.55 -30.75 -2.18
C ILE A 530 -24.15 -31.21 -2.63
N PRO A 531 -23.69 -30.98 -3.88
CA PRO A 531 -22.36 -31.40 -4.29
C PRO A 531 -21.24 -30.82 -3.41
N GLU A 532 -21.26 -29.51 -3.17
CA GLU A 532 -20.28 -28.80 -2.34
C GLU A 532 -20.42 -29.19 -0.85
N TYR A 533 -21.64 -29.46 -0.40
CA TYR A 533 -21.89 -29.96 0.95
C TYR A 533 -21.22 -31.33 1.19
N MET A 534 -21.20 -32.22 0.19
CA MET A 534 -20.50 -33.50 0.31
C MET A 534 -18.98 -33.31 0.45
N GLU A 535 -18.40 -32.31 -0.21
CA GLU A 535 -16.98 -31.96 -0.05
C GLU A 535 -16.69 -31.47 1.39
N ILE A 536 -17.60 -30.69 1.99
CA ILE A 536 -17.50 -30.27 3.40
C ILE A 536 -17.49 -31.49 4.33
N LEU A 537 -18.34 -32.49 4.09
CA LEU A 537 -18.38 -33.72 4.89
C LEU A 537 -17.12 -34.58 4.75
N GLU A 538 -16.47 -34.56 3.58
CA GLU A 538 -15.17 -35.23 3.40
C GLU A 538 -14.06 -34.55 4.20
N GLN A 539 -14.07 -33.21 4.25
CA GLN A 539 -13.08 -32.42 5.01
C GLN A 539 -13.35 -32.43 6.52
N LEU A 540 -14.61 -32.44 6.93
CA LEU A 540 -15.07 -32.43 8.31
C LEU A 540 -15.91 -33.70 8.59
N PRO A 541 -15.29 -34.88 8.74
CA PRO A 541 -16.02 -36.13 8.86
C PRO A 541 -16.87 -36.20 10.14
N ILE A 542 -17.97 -36.94 10.05
CA ILE A 542 -18.82 -37.26 11.21
C ILE A 542 -18.06 -38.28 12.08
N GLU A 543 -17.73 -37.90 13.31
CA GLU A 543 -17.05 -38.80 14.24
C GLU A 543 -17.97 -39.97 14.63
N SER A 544 -17.39 -41.18 14.64
CA SER A 544 -18.08 -42.46 14.83
C SER A 544 -18.42 -42.79 16.28
#